data_AF-A0A7C1SIY5-F1
#
_entry.id   AF-A0A7C1SIY5-F1
#
_cell.length_a   1.000
_cell.length_b   1.000
_cell.length_c   1.000
_cell.angle_alpha   90.00
_cell.angle_beta   90.00
_cell.angle_gamma   90.00
#
_symmetry.space_group_name_H-M   'P 1'
#
loop_
_entity.id
_entity.type
_entity.pdbx_description
1 polymer ?
#
loop_
_entity_poly.entity_id
_entity_poly.type
_entity_poly.pdbx_seq_one_letter_code
_entity_poly.pdbx_strand_id
1 'polypeptide(L)' 'MDEIYDRLKEINSDIKVLPSSGYSIDGLTKTILAKGCDGFIQKPFGTKKLSQKLREILDTK' A
#
# COMPACT_ATOMS: atom_id res chain seq x y z
N MET A 1 -8.48 6.01 4.48
CA MET A 1 -7.62 5.34 3.48
C MET A 1 -8.41 4.36 2.64
N ASP A 2 -9.40 3.67 3.21
CA ASP A 2 -10.19 2.68 2.49
C ASP A 2 -10.97 3.29 1.30
N GLU A 3 -11.72 4.36 1.52
CA GLU A 3 -12.43 5.08 0.46
C GLU A 3 -11.50 5.59 -0.67
N ILE A 4 -10.28 6.05 -0.32
CA ILE A 4 -9.31 6.49 -1.34
C ILE A 4 -8.79 5.30 -2.14
N TYR A 5 -8.50 4.18 -1.48
CA TYR A 5 -8.08 2.96 -2.16
C TYR A 5 -9.17 2.48 -3.13
N ASP A 6 -10.42 2.42 -2.67
CA ASP A 6 -11.55 2.01 -3.48
C ASP A 6 -11.73 2.94 -4.68
N ARG A 7 -11.72 4.27 -4.48
CA ARG A 7 -11.82 5.23 -5.59
C ARG A 7 -10.66 5.16 -6.58
N LEU A 8 -9.43 4.89 -6.11
CA LEU A 8 -8.28 4.66 -7.00
C LEU A 8 -8.49 3.39 -7.85
N LYS A 9 -8.99 2.32 -7.25
CA LYS A 9 -9.31 1.07 -7.96
C LYS A 9 -10.51 1.20 -8.90
N GLU A 10 -11.49 2.05 -8.59
CA GLU A 10 -12.59 2.39 -9.51
C GLU A 10 -12.10 3.14 -10.76
N ILE A 11 -11.10 4.02 -10.60
CA ILE A 11 -10.51 4.76 -11.72
C ILE A 11 -9.62 3.85 -12.56
N ASN A 12 -8.80 3.02 -11.91
CA ASN A 12 -7.93 2.05 -12.57
C ASN A 12 -7.73 0.84 -11.67
N SER A 13 -8.33 -0.30 -12.04
CA SER A 13 -8.23 -1.54 -11.28
C SER A 13 -6.79 -2.06 -11.16
N ASP A 14 -5.93 -1.76 -12.14
CA ASP A 14 -4.54 -2.21 -12.20
C ASP A 14 -3.57 -1.29 -11.45
N ILE A 15 -4.04 -0.17 -10.91
CA ILE A 15 -3.17 0.75 -10.17
C ILE A 15 -2.58 0.05 -8.95
N LYS A 16 -1.26 0.13 -8.82
CA LYS A 16 -0.52 -0.39 -7.68
C LYS A 16 -0.54 0.62 -6.54
N VAL A 17 -0.94 0.21 -5.34
CA VAL A 17 -1.06 1.12 -4.19
C VAL A 17 -0.17 0.65 -3.04
N LEU A 18 0.68 1.56 -2.55
CA LEU A 18 1.53 1.35 -1.37
C LEU A 18 1.16 2.38 -0.27
N PRO A 19 0.25 2.05 0.65
CA PRO A 19 -0.10 2.92 1.76
C PRO A 19 1.08 3.05 2.73
N SER A 20 1.21 4.25 3.32
CA SER A 20 2.26 4.52 4.28
C SER A 20 1.74 5.24 5.52
N SER A 21 1.82 4.58 6.68
CA SER A 21 1.37 5.09 7.98
C SER A 21 2.47 4.99 9.03
N GLY A 22 2.52 5.98 9.92
CA GLY A 22 3.46 6.05 11.06
C GLY A 22 2.82 5.78 12.42
N TYR A 23 1.50 5.64 12.50
CA TYR A 23 0.82 5.16 13.70
C TYR A 23 0.65 3.64 13.62
N SER A 24 0.57 2.97 14.78
CA SER A 24 0.28 1.55 14.93
C SER A 24 -0.76 1.08 13.92
N ILE A 25 -0.65 -0.16 13.45
CA ILE A 25 -1.51 -0.85 12.47
C ILE A 25 -2.95 -1.00 13.04
N ASP A 26 -3.58 0.10 13.41
CA ASP A 26 -4.89 0.21 14.00
C ASP A 26 -5.90 0.09 12.86
N GLY A 27 -6.57 -1.06 12.80
CA GLY A 27 -7.79 -1.37 12.05
C GLY A 27 -7.79 -1.12 10.54
N LEU A 28 -7.63 0.14 10.15
CA LEU A 28 -7.74 0.67 8.79
C LEU A 28 -6.76 0.02 7.79
N THR A 29 -5.52 -0.25 8.22
CA THR A 29 -4.53 -0.92 7.36
C THR A 29 -4.89 -2.39 7.13
N LYS A 30 -5.52 -3.07 8.11
CA LYS A 30 -5.92 -4.48 7.95
C LYS A 30 -7.01 -4.63 6.88
N THR A 31 -7.96 -3.69 6.80
CA THR A 31 -9.02 -3.71 5.78
C THR A 31 -8.43 -3.61 4.37
N ILE A 32 -7.49 -2.69 4.14
CA ILE A 32 -6.88 -2.48 2.81
C ILE A 32 -5.94 -3.63 2.46
N LEU A 33 -5.19 -4.16 3.42
CA LEU A 33 -4.38 -5.38 3.23
C LEU A 33 -5.27 -6.59 2.89
N ALA A 34 -6.43 -6.74 3.55
CA ALA A 34 -7.38 -7.82 3.27
C ALA A 34 -8.03 -7.70 1.88
N LYS A 35 -8.14 -6.49 1.34
CA LYS A 35 -8.63 -6.22 -0.02
C LYS A 35 -7.61 -6.55 -1.13
N GLY A 36 -6.43 -7.11 -0.79
CA GLY A 36 -5.40 -7.49 -1.77
C GLY A 36 -4.48 -6.32 -2.15
N CYS A 37 -4.29 -5.36 -1.25
CA CYS A 37 -3.34 -4.27 -1.47
C CYS A 37 -1.91 -4.80 -1.74
N ASP A 38 -1.26 -4.19 -2.73
CA ASP A 38 0.02 -4.65 -3.26
C ASP A 38 1.17 -4.56 -2.24
N GLY A 39 1.02 -3.77 -1.18
CA GLY A 39 1.94 -3.77 -0.05
C GLY A 39 1.65 -2.68 0.98
N PHE A 40 2.48 -2.62 2.03
CA PHE A 40 2.41 -1.57 3.06
C PHE A 40 3.82 -1.17 3.50
N ILE A 41 4.03 0.12 3.81
CA ILE A 41 5.30 0.61 4.36
C ILE A 41 5.09 1.50 5.59
N GLN A 42 5.55 1.02 6.74
CA GLN A 42 5.50 1.75 8.01
C GLN A 42 6.52 2.89 8.04
N LYS A 43 6.09 4.09 8.48
CA LYS A 43 6.97 5.23 8.79
C LYS A 43 7.56 5.09 10.20
N PRO A 44 8.79 5.57 10.43
CA PRO A 44 9.72 6.11 9.43
C PRO A 44 10.35 4.99 8.58
N PHE A 45 10.63 5.28 7.32
CA PHE A 45 11.36 4.39 6.41
C PHE A 45 12.45 5.17 5.68
N GLY A 46 13.57 4.51 5.40
CA GLY A 46 14.63 5.06 4.56
C GLY A 46 14.48 4.70 3.08
N THR A 47 15.24 5.36 2.21
CA THR A 47 15.21 5.17 0.75
C THR A 47 15.38 3.71 0.33
N LYS A 48 16.30 2.98 0.97
CA LYS A 48 16.54 1.55 0.66
C LYS A 48 15.27 0.70 0.86
N LYS A 49 14.53 0.94 1.95
CA LYS A 49 13.29 0.20 2.27
C LYS A 49 12.17 0.56 1.31
N LEU A 50 12.09 1.83 0.92
CA LEU A 50 11.15 2.28 -0.12
C LEU A 50 11.46 1.62 -1.47
N SER A 51 12.70 1.69 -1.94
CA SER A 51 13.11 1.09 -3.22
C SER A 51 12.86 -0.42 -3.28
N GLN A 52 13.10 -1.12 -2.16
CA GLN A 52 12.82 -2.55 -2.07
C GLN A 52 11.30 -2.82 -2.18
N LYS A 53 10.47 -2.09 -1.44
CA LYS A 53 9.01 -2.25 -1.50
C LYS A 53 8.43 -1.90 -2.87
N LEU A 54 8.97 -0.89 -3.53
CA LEU A 54 8.58 -0.55 -4.90
C LEU A 54 8.89 -1.68 -5.87
N ARG A 55 10.09 -2.29 -5.80
CA ARG A 55 10.40 -3.46 -6.64
C ARG A 55 9.52 -4.66 -6.33
N GLU A 56 9.26 -4.94 -5.05
CA GLU A 56 8.32 -6.01 -4.67
C GLU A 56 6.94 -5.82 -5.32
N ILE A 57 6.48 -4.58 -5.49
CA ILE A 57 5.16 -4.28 -6.06
C ILE A 57 5.16 -4.25 -7.59
N LEU A 58 6.21 -3.69 -8.19
CA LEU A 58 6.32 -3.47 -9.64
C LEU A 58 6.81 -4.72 -10.39
N ASP A 59 7.63 -5.56 -9.75
CA ASP A 59 8.20 -6.75 -10.39
C ASP A 59 7.29 -7.98 -10.25
N THR A 60 6.19 -7.87 -9.50
CA THR A 60 5.19 -8.94 -9.40
C THR A 60 4.32 -8.93 -10.67
N LYS A 61 4.54 -9.94 -11.52
CA LYS A 61 3.83 -10.19 -12.79
C LYS A 61 2.31 -10.22 -12.65
#